data_AF-A0A832N7I3-F1
#
_entry.id   AF-A0A832N7I3-F1
#
_cell.length_a   1.000
_cell.length_b   1.000
_cell.length_c   1.000
_cell.angle_alpha   90.00
_cell.angle_beta   90.00
_cell.angle_gamma   90.00
#
_symmetry.space_group_name_H-M   'P 1'
#
loop_
_entity.id
_entity.type
_entity.pdbx_description
1 polymer ?
#
loop_
_entity_poly.entity_id
_entity_poly.type
_entity_poly.pdbx_seq_one_letter_code
_entity_poly.pdbx_strand_id
1 'polypeptide(L)'
;MGNLVGLTYDIVYEDREKVLKIDATNYPKVATIEDDPNVMSLALLKVYEDPAITSVSIEQDDLISYYEPSINLLRELSAVYYKMRPYVKELYS
;
A
#
# COMPACT_ATOMS: atom_id res chain seq x y z
N MET A 1 -7.10 12.32 -2.95
CA MET A 1 -7.39 11.36 -1.86
C MET A 1 -8.20 10.22 -2.45
N GLY A 2 -7.62 9.04 -2.64
CA GLY A 2 -8.39 7.83 -2.96
C GLY A 2 -8.89 7.23 -1.65
N ASN A 3 -10.18 6.89 -1.55
CA ASN A 3 -10.81 6.48 -0.29
C ASN A 3 -11.45 5.09 -0.48
N LEU A 4 -10.86 4.08 0.14
CA LEU A 4 -11.57 2.84 0.50
C LEU A 4 -12.10 3.11 1.91
N VAL A 5 -13.35 2.76 2.23
CA VAL A 5 -13.99 3.15 3.51
C VAL A 5 -13.06 2.81 4.70
N GLY A 6 -12.56 3.84 5.39
CA GLY A 6 -11.70 3.71 6.57
C GLY A 6 -10.19 3.64 6.30
N LEU A 7 -9.73 3.68 5.04
CA LEU A 7 -8.31 3.75 4.65
C LEU A 7 -8.00 5.07 3.96
N THR A 8 -7.07 5.85 4.52
CA THR A 8 -6.49 7.03 3.88
C THR A 8 -4.98 6.89 3.76
N TYR A 9 -4.34 7.70 2.92
CA TYR A 9 -2.89 7.63 2.74
C TYR A 9 -2.28 8.98 2.38
N ASP A 10 -1.00 9.12 2.68
CA ASP A 10 -0.15 10.22 2.26
C ASP A 10 1.26 9.72 1.86
N ILE A 11 1.98 10.50 1.07
CA ILE A 11 3.38 10.21 0.72
C ILE A 11 4.23 11.36 1.21
N VAL A 12 5.09 11.09 2.19
CA VAL A 12 5.92 12.10 2.85
C VAL A 12 7.41 11.80 2.66
N TYR A 13 8.24 12.82 2.89
CA TYR A 13 9.68 12.65 2.97
C TYR A 13 10.13 12.73 4.43
N GLU A 14 10.77 11.69 4.94
CA GLU A 14 11.29 11.60 6.31
C GLU A 14 12.75 11.17 6.24
N ASP A 15 13.67 11.94 6.83
CA ASP A 15 15.10 11.61 6.85
C ASP A 15 15.72 11.23 5.49
N ARG A 16 15.21 11.85 4.41
CA ARG A 16 15.56 11.60 2.99
C ARG A 16 14.98 10.32 2.38
N GLU A 17 14.21 9.57 3.15
CA GLU A 17 13.39 8.46 2.67
C GLU A 17 12.02 8.96 2.22
N LYS A 18 11.46 8.31 1.20
CA LYS A 18 10.10 8.58 0.74
C LYS A 18 9.19 7.50 1.29
N VAL A 19 8.25 7.90 2.14
CA VAL A 19 7.45 6.99 2.95
C VAL A 19 5.99 7.08 2.52
N LEU A 20 5.38 5.94 2.21
CA LEU A 20 3.93 5.83 2.09
C LEU A 20 3.34 5.62 3.47
N LYS A 21 2.62 6.63 3.99
CA LYS A 21 1.86 6.52 5.23
C LYS A 21 0.43 6.13 4.92
N ILE A 22 -0.07 5.07 5.56
CA ILE A 22 -1.44 4.60 5.45
C ILE A 22 -2.09 4.77 6.83
N ASP A 23 -3.14 5.57 6.91
CA ASP A 23 -3.98 5.67 8.11
C ASP A 23 -5.18 4.74 7.95
N ALA A 24 -5.22 3.75 8.83
CA ALA A 24 -6.23 2.71 8.93
C ALA A 24 -6.93 2.72 10.30
N THR A 25 -6.83 3.82 11.07
CA THR A 25 -7.39 3.95 12.42
C THR A 25 -8.89 3.61 12.48
N ASN A 26 -9.63 3.91 11.41
CA ASN A 26 -11.06 3.65 11.31
C ASN A 26 -11.39 2.45 10.38
N TYR A 27 -10.39 1.66 10.01
CA TYR A 27 -10.57 0.51 9.14
C TYR A 27 -11.07 -0.71 9.95
N PRO A 28 -12.14 -1.40 9.52
CA PRO A 28 -12.81 -2.42 10.35
C PRO A 28 -12.09 -3.78 10.42
N LYS A 29 -10.92 -3.91 9.77
CA LYS A 29 -10.13 -5.15 9.69
C LYS A 29 -8.68 -4.87 10.08
N VAL A 30 -7.94 -5.93 10.36
CA VAL A 30 -6.48 -5.86 10.56
C VAL A 30 -5.83 -5.28 9.31
N ALA A 31 -5.21 -4.11 9.43
CA ALA A 31 -4.65 -3.38 8.32
C ALA A 31 -3.15 -3.70 8.12
N THR A 32 -2.86 -4.88 7.60
CA THR A 32 -1.49 -5.28 7.22
C THR A 32 -1.44 -5.60 5.73
N ILE A 33 -0.23 -5.53 5.16
CA ILE A 33 -0.02 -5.90 3.75
C ILE A 33 -0.38 -7.38 3.53
N GLU A 34 -0.06 -8.24 4.48
CA GLU A 34 -0.16 -9.70 4.39
C GLU A 34 -1.58 -10.23 4.65
N ASP A 35 -2.38 -9.52 5.46
CA ASP A 35 -3.71 -10.00 5.85
C ASP A 35 -4.86 -9.30 5.12
N ASP A 36 -4.66 -8.06 4.62
CA ASP A 36 -5.73 -7.31 3.97
C ASP A 36 -5.44 -7.01 2.48
N PRO A 37 -6.29 -7.50 1.55
CA PRO A 37 -6.06 -7.32 0.13
C PRO A 37 -6.22 -5.87 -0.34
N ASN A 38 -6.97 -5.02 0.36
CA ASN A 38 -7.10 -3.60 0.02
C ASN A 38 -5.82 -2.85 0.40
N VAL A 39 -5.24 -3.15 1.56
CA VAL A 39 -3.95 -2.61 2.00
C VAL A 39 -2.83 -3.05 1.05
N MET A 40 -2.73 -4.35 0.74
CA MET A 40 -1.80 -4.88 -0.26
C MET A 40 -1.96 -4.18 -1.61
N SER A 41 -3.18 -4.09 -2.12
CA SER A 41 -3.50 -3.44 -3.40
C SER A 41 -3.07 -1.98 -3.41
N LEU A 42 -3.33 -1.24 -2.33
CA LEU A 42 -2.92 0.15 -2.20
C LEU A 42 -1.38 0.28 -2.20
N ALA A 43 -0.68 -0.53 -1.40
CA ALA A 43 0.77 -0.51 -1.33
C ALA A 43 1.41 -0.84 -2.69
N LEU A 44 0.95 -1.91 -3.37
CA LEU A 44 1.43 -2.28 -4.71
C LEU A 44 1.18 -1.16 -5.72
N LEU A 45 -0.01 -0.55 -5.71
CA LEU A 45 -0.34 0.53 -6.62
C LEU A 45 0.58 1.74 -6.40
N LYS A 46 0.79 2.15 -5.15
CA LYS A 46 1.59 3.34 -4.83
C LYS A 46 3.07 3.12 -5.09
N VAL A 47 3.61 1.94 -4.76
CA VAL A 47 5.00 1.57 -5.10
C VAL A 47 5.20 1.48 -6.62
N TYR A 48 4.18 1.07 -7.39
CA TYR A 48 4.24 1.11 -8.86
C TYR A 48 4.25 2.54 -9.40
N GLU A 49 3.33 3.38 -8.92
CA GLU A 49 3.19 4.78 -9.35
C GLU A 49 4.42 5.62 -8.96
N ASP A 50 5.06 5.29 -7.84
CA ASP A 50 6.19 6.01 -7.29
C ASP A 50 7.29 5.04 -6.79
N PRO A 51 8.17 4.56 -7.71
CA PRO A 51 9.22 3.60 -7.37
C PRO A 51 10.23 4.10 -6.34
N ALA A 52 10.27 5.42 -6.08
CA ALA A 52 11.15 6.04 -5.10
C ALA A 52 10.67 5.87 -3.65
N ILE A 53 9.46 5.36 -3.42
CA ILE A 53 9.03 4.94 -2.08
C ILE A 53 9.99 3.86 -1.57
N THR A 54 10.52 4.08 -0.37
CA THR A 54 11.51 3.20 0.28
C THR A 54 10.93 2.48 1.51
N SER A 55 9.83 2.97 2.05
CA SER A 55 9.12 2.36 3.18
C SER A 55 7.60 2.61 3.10
N VAL A 56 6.86 1.72 3.75
CA VAL A 56 5.40 1.82 3.93
C VAL A 56 5.14 1.72 5.43
N SER A 57 4.41 2.67 5.99
CA SER A 57 3.97 2.62 7.39
C SER A 57 2.45 2.66 7.46
N ILE A 58 1.90 1.88 8.38
CA ILE A 58 0.47 1.71 8.56
C ILE A 58 0.16 1.99 10.03
N GLU A 59 -0.70 2.98 10.25
CA GLU A 59 -1.19 3.36 11.57
C GLU A 59 -2.62 2.85 11.74
N GLN A 60 -2.84 2.03 12.76
CA GLN A 60 -4.16 1.60 13.22
C GLN A 60 -4.19 1.70 14.76
N ASP A 61 -4.16 0.57 15.46
CA ASP A 61 -3.95 0.54 16.92
C ASP A 61 -2.46 0.62 17.27
N ASP A 62 -1.62 0.02 16.43
CA ASP A 62 -0.17 0.05 16.48
C ASP A 62 0.38 0.60 15.15
N LEU A 63 1.64 1.05 15.17
CA LEU A 63 2.39 1.43 13.98
C LEU A 63 3.15 0.23 13.42
N ILE A 64 2.83 -0.17 12.20
CA ILE A 64 3.50 -1.24 11.47
C ILE A 64 4.30 -0.62 10.32
N SER A 65 5.59 -0.97 10.21
CA SER A 65 6.49 -0.40 9.20
C SER A 65 7.19 -1.49 8.39
N TYR A 66 7.13 -1.34 7.06
CA TYR A 66 7.81 -2.17 6.08
C TYR A 66 8.93 -1.35 5.44
N TYR A 67 10.15 -1.90 5.43
CA TYR A 67 11.35 -1.23 4.96
C TYR A 67 11.89 -1.85 3.68
N GLU A 68 13.06 -1.38 3.24
CA GLU A 68 13.64 -1.63 1.92
C GLU A 68 13.53 -3.09 1.41
N PRO A 69 13.85 -4.16 2.19
CA PRO A 69 13.72 -5.52 1.68
C PRO A 69 12.29 -5.88 1.27
N SER A 70 11.31 -5.51 2.10
CA SER A 70 9.88 -5.74 1.82
C SER A 70 9.40 -4.88 0.66
N ILE A 71 9.85 -3.63 0.59
CA ILE A 71 9.46 -2.72 -0.50
C ILE A 71 10.05 -3.17 -1.83
N ASN A 72 11.25 -3.75 -1.84
CA ASN A 72 11.83 -4.35 -3.04
C ASN A 72 10.96 -5.49 -3.57
N LEU A 73 10.49 -6.39 -2.71
CA LEU A 73 9.56 -7.44 -3.10
C LEU A 73 8.23 -6.88 -3.64
N LEU A 74 7.65 -5.88 -2.97
CA LEU A 74 6.43 -5.22 -3.46
C LEU A 74 6.65 -4.60 -4.84
N ARG A 75 7.82 -4.00 -5.09
CA ARG A 75 8.15 -3.40 -6.39
C ARG A 75 8.24 -4.44 -7.51
N GLU A 76 8.80 -5.62 -7.23
CA GLU A 76 8.82 -6.72 -8.19
C GLU A 76 7.40 -7.21 -8.54
N LEU A 77 6.52 -7.27 -7.55
CA LEU A 77 5.13 -7.71 -7.72
C LEU A 77 4.22 -6.64 -8.34
N SER A 78 4.51 -5.35 -8.11
CA SER A 78 3.62 -4.25 -8.46
C SER A 78 3.39 -4.12 -9.97
N ALA A 79 4.40 -4.43 -10.78
CA ALA A 79 4.28 -4.43 -12.24
C ALA A 79 3.32 -5.53 -12.75
N VAL A 80 3.30 -6.69 -12.09
CA VAL A 80 2.36 -7.78 -12.42
C VAL A 80 0.96 -7.37 -12.00
N TYR A 81 0.80 -6.87 -10.77
CA TYR A 81 -0.48 -6.40 -10.24
C TYR A 81 -1.11 -5.33 -11.15
N TYR A 82 -0.35 -4.30 -11.53
CA TYR A 82 -0.83 -3.20 -12.38
C TYR A 82 -1.35 -3.70 -13.74
N LYS A 83 -0.65 -4.67 -14.35
CA LYS A 83 -1.07 -5.30 -15.62
C LYS A 83 -2.33 -6.15 -15.46
N MET A 84 -2.48 -6.84 -14.33
CA MET A 84 -3.57 -7.78 -14.09
C MET A 84 -4.88 -7.10 -13.62
N ARG A 85 -4.79 -5.96 -12.93
CA ARG A 85 -5.96 -5.31 -12.30
C ARG A 85 -7.16 -5.06 -13.24
N PRO A 86 -7.02 -4.71 -14.54
CA PRO A 86 -8.18 -4.44 -15.38
C PRO A 86 -9.01 -5.70 -15.63
N TYR A 87 -8.33 -6.83 -15.82
CA TYR A 87 -8.97 -8.13 -16.09
C TYR A 87 -9.69 -8.69 -14.85
N VAL A 88 -9.20 -8.38 -13.65
CA VAL A 88 -9.88 -8.77 -12.41
C VAL A 88 -11.21 -8.02 -12.26
N LYS A 89 -11.28 -6.75 -12.68
CA LYS A 89 -12.52 -5.96 -12.62
C LYS A 89 -13.59 -6.50 -13.58
N GLU A 90 -13.19 -7.01 -14.73
CA GLU A 90 -14.09 -7.60 -15.74
C GLU A 90 -14.68 -8.95 -15.31
N LEU A 91 -14.02 -9.72 -14.44
CA LEU A 91 -14.52 -11.02 -13.97
C LEU A 91 -15.65 -10.92 -12.92
N TYR A 92 -15.82 -9.76 -12.31
CA TYR A 92 -16.82 -9.49 -11.27
C TYR A 92 -17.83 -8.40 -11.66
N SER A 93 -17.84 -7.98 -12.94
CA SER A 93 -18.83 -7.07 -13.54
C SER A 93 -19.86 -7.85 -14.33
#